data_AF-A0A372RL96-F1
#
_entry.id   AF-A0A372RL96-F1
#
_cell.length_a   1.000
_cell.length_b   1.000
_cell.length_c   1.000
_cell.angle_alpha   90.00
_cell.angle_beta   90.00
_cell.angle_gamma   90.00
#
_symmetry.space_group_name_H-M   'P 1'
#
loop_
_entity.id
_entity.type
_entity.pdbx_description
1 polymer ?
#
loop_
_entity_poly.entity_id
_entity_poly.type
_entity_poly.pdbx_seq_one_letter_code
_entity_poly.pdbx_strand_id
1 'polypeptide(L)'
;MDTTNSQRIVTVPPSLSYFCVYNPSFGDTDDSQSDQLLYYTSKKTVPMDVKIRQVGLAQGLVNFTRVFSPSKPCENVHTQKNRLAFYEPEPDYWIHISIELGHVKKVIKDKEGKPKTTIDYLDSNLHDSGVKRMLELGYEMYRIFNGPFEYTVRTDGIKALKNKLEEFFANWVFEWDFEKTELTKTVDGILYMPLSDSAESQITSFVNQIQSDYEFISDMFVIWQNKLVYRGNGAIPVNNVRGIWRHLVSYIAERDEHDREIENKRKNKEAEKVSTFMGFTRNISGSNLLSYFSTTPKVSPSTSPTNSTSHNPSTTPLETNGLLSPSTQVFIPGPSNFLLGPTNLHGPDGDIHPVKIYLSKNSNSSNIRTVDHQHDVDESDIEEYYLVAYKQNALTLVFFIPLNSLEGSAKVQEMVFYRSFHNYLTSQSEEIIKILNENHEKSKKLGRTDIDKEYRYLFFNKMTLAVKSSLYPFSSNGSLTSSLRGLTITSEMAHALCELHEDLEKYPQLTEIYTRSSTNFWVVGKRSEGRVLYIVVPKKEASLAEVEDDVRRITAIYFSGDNIY
;
A
#
# COMPACT_ATOMS: atom_id res chain seq x y z
N MET A 1 6.45 35.24 -41.67
CA MET A 1 5.39 35.42 -40.66
C MET A 1 4.84 34.05 -40.34
N ASP A 2 5.40 33.40 -39.33
CA ASP A 2 4.97 32.05 -38.94
C ASP A 2 3.67 32.12 -38.14
N THR A 3 2.56 31.72 -38.78
CA THR A 3 1.30 31.48 -38.08
C THR A 3 1.33 30.08 -37.48
N THR A 4 1.88 29.96 -36.28
CA THR A 4 1.74 28.76 -35.45
C THR A 4 0.26 28.49 -35.18
N ASN A 5 -0.32 27.60 -35.97
CA ASN A 5 -1.73 27.20 -35.91
C ASN A 5 -1.90 26.22 -34.73
N SER A 6 -1.74 26.72 -33.50
CA SER A 6 -1.77 25.96 -32.26
C SER A 6 -3.13 25.31 -32.03
N GLN A 7 -3.27 24.07 -32.50
CA GLN A 7 -4.37 23.19 -32.11
C GLN A 7 -4.35 23.05 -30.58
N ARG A 8 -5.38 23.55 -29.90
CA ARG A 8 -5.54 23.31 -28.47
C ARG A 8 -6.00 21.86 -28.29
N ILE A 9 -5.02 21.02 -27.97
CA ILE A 9 -5.21 19.64 -27.53
C ILE A 9 -5.34 19.69 -26.01
N VAL A 10 -6.44 19.16 -25.46
CA VAL A 10 -6.64 19.03 -24.02
C VAL A 10 -6.86 17.56 -23.71
N THR A 11 -5.90 16.93 -23.05
CA THR A 11 -6.03 15.57 -22.49
C THR A 11 -6.72 15.65 -21.14
N VAL A 12 -7.68 14.76 -20.92
CA VAL A 12 -8.39 14.57 -19.65
C VAL A 12 -8.08 13.14 -19.17
N PRO A 13 -7.66 12.94 -17.91
CA PRO A 13 -7.32 11.61 -17.39
C PRO A 13 -8.57 10.73 -17.20
N PRO A 14 -8.42 9.39 -17.22
CA PRO A 14 -9.45 8.46 -16.73
C PRO A 14 -9.83 8.77 -15.27
N SER A 15 -11.09 8.50 -14.93
CA SER A 15 -11.69 9.06 -13.70
C SER A 15 -12.89 8.25 -13.23
N LEU A 16 -13.02 8.04 -11.92
CA LEU A 16 -14.20 7.41 -11.32
C LEU A 16 -15.50 8.09 -11.76
N SER A 17 -16.41 7.33 -12.37
CA SER A 17 -17.79 7.73 -12.64
C SER A 17 -18.68 7.39 -11.43
N TYR A 18 -18.69 6.11 -11.04
CA TYR A 18 -19.30 5.64 -9.79
C TYR A 18 -18.73 4.28 -9.36
N PHE A 19 -18.88 3.97 -8.08
CA PHE A 19 -18.56 2.68 -7.46
C PHE A 19 -19.69 2.29 -6.53
N CYS A 20 -20.00 1.00 -6.46
CA CYS A 20 -21.02 0.48 -5.56
C CYS A 20 -20.71 -0.94 -5.09
N VAL A 21 -21.22 -1.26 -3.90
CA VAL A 21 -21.32 -2.62 -3.37
C VAL A 21 -22.80 -2.96 -3.27
N TYR A 22 -23.22 -4.10 -3.77
CA TYR A 22 -24.61 -4.56 -3.73
C TYR A 22 -24.70 -6.08 -3.50
N ASN A 23 -25.84 -6.56 -3.02
CA ASN A 23 -26.16 -7.99 -2.97
C ASN A 23 -27.60 -8.21 -3.48
N PRO A 24 -27.81 -8.94 -4.60
CA PRO A 24 -29.15 -9.16 -5.17
C PRO A 24 -30.14 -9.88 -4.26
N SER A 25 -29.67 -10.67 -3.28
CA SER A 25 -30.52 -11.39 -2.32
C SER A 25 -31.15 -10.50 -1.24
N PHE A 26 -30.75 -9.22 -1.15
CA PHE A 26 -31.33 -8.28 -0.19
C PHE A 26 -32.43 -7.43 -0.83
N GLY A 27 -33.68 -7.88 -0.77
CA GLY A 27 -34.83 -7.11 -1.27
C GLY A 27 -35.54 -7.82 -2.40
N ASP A 28 -36.25 -8.89 -2.04
CA ASP A 28 -36.95 -9.81 -2.94
C ASP A 28 -38.22 -9.21 -3.59
N THR A 29 -38.56 -7.95 -3.28
CA THR A 29 -39.77 -7.27 -3.76
C THR A 29 -39.46 -5.93 -4.41
N ASP A 30 -40.33 -5.48 -5.32
CA ASP A 30 -40.14 -4.21 -6.03
C ASP A 30 -40.02 -3.00 -5.09
N ASP A 31 -40.76 -3.01 -3.97
CA ASP A 31 -40.69 -1.95 -2.94
C ASP A 31 -39.40 -2.00 -2.10
N SER A 32 -38.62 -3.10 -2.14
CA SER A 32 -37.38 -3.31 -1.38
C SER A 32 -36.11 -3.35 -2.23
N GLN A 33 -36.18 -3.09 -3.55
CA GLN A 33 -35.00 -3.07 -4.43
C GLN A 33 -33.88 -2.11 -3.98
N SER A 34 -34.20 -1.09 -3.18
CA SER A 34 -33.21 -0.19 -2.57
C SER A 34 -32.29 -0.88 -1.56
N ASP A 35 -32.72 -1.98 -0.95
CA ASP A 35 -31.97 -2.68 0.09
C ASP A 35 -30.80 -3.49 -0.46
N GLN A 36 -30.89 -3.90 -1.73
CA GLN A 36 -29.83 -4.55 -2.51
C GLN A 36 -28.56 -3.70 -2.50
N LEU A 37 -28.70 -2.38 -2.48
CA LEU A 37 -27.58 -1.45 -2.48
C LEU A 37 -26.99 -1.28 -1.08
N LEU A 38 -25.77 -1.79 -0.89
CA LEU A 38 -25.05 -1.75 0.37
C LEU A 38 -24.21 -0.47 0.51
N TYR A 39 -23.55 -0.05 -0.56
CA TYR A 39 -22.76 1.19 -0.60
C TYR A 39 -22.75 1.78 -2.01
N TYR A 40 -22.68 3.11 -2.14
CA TYR A 40 -22.58 3.81 -3.43
C TYR A 40 -21.85 5.14 -3.28
N THR A 41 -20.83 5.36 -4.12
CA THR A 41 -20.14 6.65 -4.22
C THR A 41 -19.92 7.11 -5.66
N SER A 42 -19.85 8.42 -5.86
CA SER A 42 -19.62 9.08 -7.15
C SER A 42 -19.15 10.51 -6.93
N LYS A 43 -18.42 11.10 -7.88
CA LYS A 43 -17.99 12.50 -7.86
C LYS A 43 -19.15 13.51 -7.91
N LYS A 44 -20.37 13.05 -8.21
CA LYS A 44 -21.59 13.88 -8.30
C LYS A 44 -22.69 13.23 -7.48
N THR A 45 -23.59 14.03 -6.93
CA THR A 45 -24.80 13.53 -6.29
C THR A 45 -25.68 12.80 -7.30
N VAL A 46 -25.91 11.50 -7.09
CA VAL A 46 -26.74 10.66 -7.96
C VAL A 46 -28.06 10.31 -7.25
N PRO A 47 -29.23 10.62 -7.85
CA PRO A 47 -30.55 10.23 -7.33
C PRO A 47 -30.72 8.72 -7.18
N MET A 48 -31.54 8.29 -6.21
CA MET A 48 -31.68 6.86 -5.86
C MET A 48 -32.23 6.00 -7.01
N ASP A 49 -33.15 6.52 -7.82
CA ASP A 49 -33.69 5.83 -9.00
C ASP A 49 -32.62 5.53 -10.06
N VAL A 50 -31.60 6.39 -10.16
CA VAL A 50 -30.46 6.19 -11.05
C VAL A 50 -29.52 5.12 -10.48
N LYS A 51 -29.27 5.12 -9.16
CA LYS A 51 -28.46 4.10 -8.50
C LYS A 51 -29.05 2.70 -8.68
N ILE A 52 -30.36 2.54 -8.42
CA ILE A 52 -31.07 1.26 -8.59
C ILE A 52 -31.02 0.83 -10.07
N ARG A 53 -31.19 1.74 -11.03
CA ARG A 53 -31.08 1.43 -12.47
C ARG A 53 -29.68 0.97 -12.89
N GLN A 54 -28.62 1.53 -12.30
CA GLN A 54 -27.24 1.09 -12.54
C GLN A 54 -27.00 -0.32 -11.99
N VAL A 55 -27.47 -0.60 -10.78
CA VAL A 55 -27.41 -1.95 -10.16
C VAL A 55 -28.21 -2.97 -10.98
N GLY A 56 -29.43 -2.64 -11.41
CA GLY A 56 -30.24 -3.51 -12.25
C GLY A 56 -29.61 -3.79 -13.63
N LEU A 57 -28.92 -2.82 -14.22
CA LEU A 57 -28.13 -3.04 -15.44
C LEU A 57 -26.94 -3.98 -15.19
N ALA A 58 -26.22 -3.79 -14.08
CA ALA A 58 -25.11 -4.66 -13.68
C ALA A 58 -25.57 -6.12 -13.51
N GLN A 59 -26.64 -6.34 -12.75
CA GLN A 59 -27.26 -7.67 -12.58
C GLN A 59 -27.72 -8.26 -13.93
N GLY A 60 -28.32 -7.46 -14.80
CA GLY A 60 -28.75 -7.90 -16.13
C GLY A 60 -27.59 -8.39 -17.00
N LEU A 61 -26.45 -7.70 -16.96
CA LEU A 61 -25.22 -8.09 -17.69
C LEU A 61 -24.59 -9.36 -17.11
N VAL A 62 -24.46 -9.44 -15.78
CA VAL A 62 -23.97 -10.64 -15.08
C VAL A 62 -24.86 -11.85 -15.41
N ASN A 63 -26.17 -11.75 -15.23
CA ASN A 63 -27.10 -12.86 -15.47
C ASN A 63 -27.17 -13.27 -16.96
N PHE A 64 -27.08 -12.31 -17.90
CA PHE A 64 -27.00 -12.63 -19.32
C PHE A 64 -25.72 -13.39 -19.68
N THR A 65 -24.56 -12.92 -19.22
CA THR A 65 -23.27 -13.58 -19.53
C THR A 65 -23.09 -14.91 -18.81
N ARG A 66 -23.72 -15.11 -17.63
CA ARG A 66 -23.72 -16.37 -16.87
C ARG A 66 -24.29 -17.55 -17.67
N VAL A 67 -25.13 -17.29 -18.67
CA VAL A 67 -25.61 -18.31 -19.64
C VAL A 67 -24.49 -18.87 -20.51
N PHE A 68 -23.46 -18.06 -20.80
CA PHE A 68 -22.31 -18.43 -21.65
C PHE A 68 -21.05 -18.78 -20.84
N SER A 69 -20.89 -18.19 -19.66
CA SER A 69 -19.78 -18.40 -18.72
C SER A 69 -20.31 -18.56 -17.30
N PRO A 70 -20.76 -19.77 -16.88
CA PRO A 70 -21.42 -19.95 -15.59
C PRO A 70 -20.53 -19.66 -14.38
N SER A 71 -19.23 -19.95 -14.48
CA SER A 71 -18.25 -19.79 -13.38
C SER A 71 -17.57 -18.43 -13.33
N LYS A 72 -17.55 -17.66 -14.43
CA LYS A 72 -16.96 -16.31 -14.52
C LYS A 72 -17.84 -15.41 -15.39
N PRO A 73 -19.00 -14.96 -14.88
CA PRO A 73 -19.89 -14.05 -15.60
C PRO A 73 -19.37 -12.60 -15.58
N CYS A 74 -19.46 -11.91 -16.72
CA CYS A 74 -19.25 -10.48 -16.92
C CYS A 74 -18.12 -9.82 -16.09
N GLU A 75 -16.84 -10.17 -16.30
CA GLU A 75 -15.74 -9.50 -15.58
C GLU A 75 -15.58 -8.01 -15.97
N ASN A 76 -15.68 -7.68 -17.26
CA ASN A 76 -15.55 -6.32 -17.79
C ASN A 76 -16.52 -6.05 -18.95
N VAL A 77 -16.92 -4.78 -19.12
CA VAL A 77 -17.66 -4.26 -20.29
C VAL A 77 -17.04 -2.95 -20.77
N HIS A 78 -16.63 -2.93 -22.04
CA HIS A 78 -16.10 -1.75 -22.71
C HIS A 78 -17.25 -1.00 -23.40
N THR A 79 -17.36 0.30 -23.12
CA THR A 79 -18.27 1.21 -23.83
C THR A 79 -17.45 2.35 -24.43
N GLN A 80 -18.03 3.13 -25.35
CA GLN A 80 -17.34 4.26 -25.99
C GLN A 80 -16.73 5.28 -24.99
N LYS A 81 -17.27 5.37 -23.76
CA LYS A 81 -16.92 6.41 -22.78
C LYS A 81 -16.52 5.89 -21.41
N ASN A 82 -16.85 4.65 -21.08
CA ASN A 82 -16.60 4.07 -19.77
C ASN A 82 -16.12 2.62 -19.88
N ARG A 83 -15.22 2.22 -18.98
CA ARG A 83 -15.00 0.82 -18.62
C ARG A 83 -15.86 0.49 -17.41
N LEU A 84 -16.55 -0.64 -17.46
CA LEU A 84 -17.30 -1.20 -16.33
C LEU A 84 -16.59 -2.48 -15.92
N ALA A 85 -16.35 -2.66 -14.62
CA ALA A 85 -15.75 -3.88 -14.06
C ALA A 85 -16.62 -4.42 -12.93
N PHE A 86 -16.64 -5.74 -12.77
CA PHE A 86 -17.50 -6.45 -11.82
C PHE A 86 -16.67 -7.51 -11.09
N TYR A 87 -16.85 -7.60 -9.78
CA TYR A 87 -16.11 -8.54 -8.93
C TYR A 87 -17.02 -9.08 -7.83
N GLU A 88 -17.06 -10.41 -7.68
CA GLU A 88 -17.82 -11.14 -6.67
C GLU A 88 -16.85 -11.70 -5.60
N PRO A 89 -16.50 -10.93 -4.55
CA PRO A 89 -15.62 -11.39 -3.47
C PRO A 89 -16.20 -12.49 -2.59
N GLU A 90 -17.51 -12.46 -2.36
CA GLU A 90 -18.28 -13.42 -1.56
C GLU A 90 -19.54 -13.78 -2.36
N PRO A 91 -20.13 -14.99 -2.18
CA PRO A 91 -21.35 -15.39 -2.89
C PRO A 91 -22.45 -14.33 -2.81
N ASP A 92 -22.97 -13.91 -3.97
CA ASP A 92 -23.98 -12.87 -4.14
C ASP A 92 -23.60 -11.45 -3.67
N TYR A 93 -22.41 -11.20 -3.10
CA TYR A 93 -21.92 -9.85 -2.83
C TYR A 93 -21.07 -9.35 -4.00
N TRP A 94 -21.50 -8.25 -4.62
CA TRP A 94 -20.89 -7.68 -5.82
C TRP A 94 -20.27 -6.31 -5.53
N ILE A 95 -18.99 -6.17 -5.89
CA ILE A 95 -18.32 -4.88 -6.02
C ILE A 95 -18.30 -4.51 -7.50
N HIS A 96 -18.83 -3.33 -7.84
CA HIS A 96 -18.94 -2.86 -9.21
C HIS A 96 -18.46 -1.41 -9.34
N ILE A 97 -17.68 -1.14 -10.39
CA ILE A 97 -17.18 0.19 -10.73
C ILE A 97 -17.46 0.54 -12.20
N SER A 98 -17.73 1.82 -12.43
CA SER A 98 -17.66 2.47 -13.75
C SER A 98 -16.60 3.55 -13.73
N ILE A 99 -15.67 3.48 -14.68
CA ILE A 99 -14.56 4.42 -14.85
C ILE A 99 -14.80 5.16 -16.17
N GLU A 100 -14.93 6.50 -16.13
CA GLU A 100 -14.93 7.33 -17.34
C GLU A 100 -13.53 7.30 -17.96
N LEU A 101 -13.47 6.98 -19.26
CA LEU A 101 -12.21 6.85 -19.99
C LEU A 101 -11.53 8.21 -20.16
N GLY A 102 -10.19 8.21 -20.05
CA GLY A 102 -9.38 9.35 -20.43
C GLY A 102 -9.60 9.71 -21.89
N HIS A 103 -9.54 11.00 -22.23
CA HIS A 103 -9.89 11.45 -23.57
C HIS A 103 -9.17 12.72 -24.00
N VAL A 104 -8.91 12.82 -25.30
CA VAL A 104 -8.25 13.94 -25.94
C VAL A 104 -9.28 14.79 -26.68
N LYS A 105 -9.44 16.04 -26.24
CA LYS A 105 -10.28 17.04 -26.92
C LYS A 105 -9.43 17.78 -27.95
N LYS A 106 -9.79 17.67 -29.23
CA LYS A 106 -9.13 18.33 -30.35
C LYS A 106 -10.08 19.35 -30.97
N VAL A 107 -9.70 20.62 -30.98
CA VAL A 107 -10.45 21.66 -31.72
C VAL A 107 -9.90 21.77 -33.14
N ILE A 108 -10.63 21.22 -34.09
CA ILE A 108 -10.30 21.18 -35.53
C ILE A 108 -11.19 22.17 -36.25
N LYS A 109 -10.69 22.88 -37.27
CA LYS A 109 -11.53 23.71 -38.13
C LYS A 109 -12.22 22.81 -39.16
N ASP A 110 -13.55 22.88 -39.25
CA ASP A 110 -14.30 22.18 -40.30
C ASP A 110 -14.03 22.84 -41.68
N LYS A 111 -14.54 22.25 -42.77
CA LYS A 111 -14.37 22.73 -44.15
C LYS A 111 -14.84 24.19 -44.35
N GLU A 112 -15.72 24.67 -43.48
CA GLU A 112 -16.26 26.04 -43.44
C GLU A 112 -15.47 26.99 -42.50
N GLY A 113 -14.34 26.55 -41.92
CA GLY A 113 -13.53 27.32 -40.98
C GLY A 113 -14.07 27.40 -39.54
N LYS A 114 -15.29 26.90 -39.28
CA LYS A 114 -15.91 26.84 -37.95
C LYS A 114 -15.14 25.88 -37.01
N PRO A 115 -15.00 26.20 -35.71
CA PRO A 115 -14.38 25.29 -34.75
C PRO A 115 -15.30 24.09 -34.46
N LYS A 116 -14.78 22.89 -34.64
CA LYS A 116 -15.41 21.61 -34.34
C LYS A 116 -14.57 20.88 -33.29
N THR A 117 -15.19 20.49 -32.18
CA THR A 117 -14.52 19.71 -31.13
C THR A 117 -14.73 18.23 -31.40
N THR A 118 -13.64 17.50 -31.63
CA THR A 118 -13.61 16.04 -31.63
C THR A 118 -13.11 15.57 -30.26
N ILE A 119 -13.66 14.46 -29.76
CA ILE A 119 -13.25 13.82 -28.50
C ILE A 119 -12.86 12.38 -28.81
N ASP A 120 -11.57 12.07 -28.64
CA ASP A 120 -11.02 10.73 -28.83
C ASP A 120 -10.80 10.09 -27.45
N TYR A 121 -11.53 9.02 -27.14
CA TYR A 121 -11.40 8.28 -25.86
C TYR A 121 -10.26 7.25 -25.95
N LEU A 122 -9.49 7.12 -24.87
CA LEU A 122 -8.25 6.33 -24.77
C LEU A 122 -8.49 5.01 -24.04
N ASP A 123 -9.24 4.10 -24.65
CA ASP A 123 -9.61 2.79 -24.05
C ASP A 123 -8.37 1.92 -23.73
N SER A 124 -7.35 1.97 -24.58
CA SER A 124 -6.07 1.25 -24.42
C SER A 124 -5.25 1.66 -23.20
N ASN A 125 -5.52 2.81 -22.59
CA ASN A 125 -4.76 3.30 -21.44
C ASN A 125 -5.24 2.68 -20.11
N LEU A 126 -6.34 1.91 -20.12
CA LEU A 126 -6.92 1.31 -18.93
C LEU A 126 -6.94 -0.23 -19.09
N HIS A 127 -6.09 -0.89 -18.32
CA HIS A 127 -5.90 -2.35 -18.35
C HIS A 127 -6.92 -3.08 -17.48
N ASP A 128 -7.54 -4.12 -18.02
CA ASP A 128 -8.60 -4.90 -17.34
C ASP A 128 -8.07 -5.62 -16.10
N SER A 129 -6.87 -6.22 -16.21
CA SER A 129 -6.19 -6.89 -15.08
C SER A 129 -5.91 -5.93 -13.94
N GLY A 130 -5.50 -4.69 -14.27
CA GLY A 130 -5.25 -3.63 -13.30
C GLY A 130 -6.51 -3.22 -12.56
N VAL A 131 -7.62 -2.98 -13.29
CA VAL A 131 -8.91 -2.63 -12.69
C VAL A 131 -9.44 -3.78 -11.81
N LYS A 132 -9.39 -5.02 -12.30
CA LYS A 132 -9.78 -6.21 -11.53
C LYS A 132 -8.96 -6.34 -10.25
N ARG A 133 -7.62 -6.28 -10.34
CA ARG A 133 -6.73 -6.37 -9.17
C ARG A 133 -7.02 -5.25 -8.17
N MET A 134 -7.31 -4.03 -8.62
CA MET A 134 -7.69 -2.94 -7.72
C MET A 134 -8.97 -3.24 -6.92
N LEU A 135 -9.99 -3.86 -7.53
CA LEU A 135 -11.21 -4.29 -6.81
C LEU A 135 -10.92 -5.41 -5.81
N GLU A 136 -10.16 -6.43 -6.21
CA GLU A 136 -9.70 -7.52 -5.33
C GLU A 136 -8.93 -6.97 -4.11
N LEU A 137 -7.99 -6.06 -4.35
CA LEU A 137 -7.19 -5.39 -3.32
C LEU A 137 -8.04 -4.63 -2.30
N GLY A 138 -9.12 -3.98 -2.76
CA GLY A 138 -10.05 -3.28 -1.87
C GLY A 138 -10.75 -4.21 -0.91
N TYR A 139 -11.25 -5.33 -1.43
CA TYR A 139 -11.85 -6.36 -0.60
C TYR A 139 -10.84 -7.04 0.32
N GLU A 140 -9.65 -7.40 -0.17
CA GLU A 140 -8.55 -7.94 0.65
C GLU A 140 -8.22 -7.01 1.84
N MET A 141 -8.12 -5.70 1.60
CA MET A 141 -7.84 -4.71 2.64
C MET A 141 -9.01 -4.50 3.60
N TYR A 142 -10.24 -4.41 3.09
CA TYR A 142 -11.44 -4.31 3.92
C TYR A 142 -11.56 -5.51 4.87
N ARG A 143 -11.44 -6.73 4.32
CA ARG A 143 -11.68 -8.00 5.00
C ARG A 143 -10.78 -8.20 6.21
N ILE A 144 -9.49 -7.82 6.11
CA ILE A 144 -8.52 -7.98 7.19
C ILE A 144 -8.96 -7.24 8.46
N PHE A 145 -9.56 -6.06 8.37
CA PHE A 145 -9.91 -5.23 9.53
C PHE A 145 -11.41 -5.24 9.89
N ASN A 146 -12.29 -5.63 8.96
CA ASN A 146 -13.74 -5.60 9.15
C ASN A 146 -14.40 -6.98 9.19
N GLY A 147 -13.67 -8.03 8.78
CA GLY A 147 -14.19 -9.36 8.51
C GLY A 147 -14.86 -9.45 7.13
N PRO A 148 -15.31 -10.64 6.71
CA PRO A 148 -16.19 -10.80 5.56
C PRO A 148 -17.49 -9.99 5.70
N PHE A 149 -18.11 -9.66 4.56
CA PHE A 149 -19.40 -9.00 4.48
C PHE A 149 -20.48 -9.85 5.17
N GLU A 150 -20.57 -11.13 4.80
CA GLU A 150 -21.57 -12.06 5.35
C GLU A 150 -21.40 -12.26 6.85
N TYR A 151 -20.15 -12.38 7.33
CA TYR A 151 -19.85 -12.45 8.77
C TYR A 151 -20.41 -11.23 9.53
N THR A 152 -20.15 -10.01 9.02
CA THR A 152 -20.71 -8.78 9.63
C THR A 152 -22.24 -8.77 9.59
N VAL A 153 -22.88 -9.25 8.52
CA VAL A 153 -24.34 -9.32 8.43
C VAL A 153 -24.92 -10.29 9.47
N ARG A 154 -24.24 -11.41 9.73
CA ARG A 154 -24.67 -12.42 10.71
C ARG A 154 -24.47 -11.97 12.16
N THR A 155 -23.36 -11.29 12.48
CA THR A 155 -23.07 -10.84 13.86
C THR A 155 -23.73 -9.50 14.21
N ASP A 156 -23.63 -8.52 13.31
CA ASP A 156 -23.93 -7.11 13.59
C ASP A 156 -25.12 -6.57 12.76
N GLY A 157 -25.54 -7.30 11.72
CA GLY A 157 -26.64 -6.95 10.82
C GLY A 157 -26.25 -6.08 9.63
N ILE A 158 -27.12 -6.06 8.61
CA ILE A 158 -26.92 -5.31 7.34
C ILE A 158 -26.57 -3.84 7.59
N LYS A 159 -27.17 -3.18 8.60
CA LYS A 159 -26.88 -1.77 8.91
C LYS A 159 -25.42 -1.57 9.36
N ALA A 160 -24.85 -2.50 10.12
CA ALA A 160 -23.45 -2.43 10.51
C ALA A 160 -22.53 -2.64 9.29
N LEU A 161 -22.87 -3.56 8.37
CA LEU A 161 -22.16 -3.70 7.11
C LEU A 161 -22.18 -2.40 6.30
N LYS A 162 -23.34 -1.75 6.12
CA LYS A 162 -23.44 -0.47 5.40
C LYS A 162 -22.54 0.62 6.03
N ASN A 163 -22.45 0.66 7.36
CA ASN A 163 -21.54 1.58 8.06
C ASN A 163 -20.06 1.25 7.83
N LYS A 164 -19.63 -0.01 8.02
CA LYS A 164 -18.23 -0.43 7.78
C LYS A 164 -17.80 -0.18 6.33
N LEU A 165 -18.70 -0.40 5.37
CA LEU A 165 -18.48 -0.11 3.95
C LEU A 165 -18.28 1.39 3.70
N GLU A 166 -19.14 2.25 4.26
CA GLU A 166 -19.00 3.71 4.15
C GLU A 166 -17.67 4.18 4.77
N GLU A 167 -17.36 3.75 5.99
CA GLU A 167 -16.14 4.12 6.72
C GLU A 167 -14.84 3.77 5.97
N PHE A 168 -14.81 2.63 5.26
CA PHE A 168 -13.66 2.19 4.47
C PHE A 168 -13.65 2.81 3.06
N PHE A 169 -14.71 2.63 2.28
CA PHE A 169 -14.73 2.97 0.86
C PHE A 169 -14.96 4.47 0.58
N ALA A 170 -15.37 5.29 1.55
CA ALA A 170 -15.63 6.72 1.33
C ALA A 170 -14.40 7.52 0.88
N ASN A 171 -13.20 7.15 1.35
CA ASN A 171 -11.94 7.77 0.96
C ASN A 171 -11.20 6.94 -0.09
N TRP A 172 -11.12 5.62 0.13
CA TRP A 172 -10.25 4.72 -0.61
C TRP A 172 -10.52 4.68 -2.12
N VAL A 173 -11.78 4.79 -2.56
CA VAL A 173 -12.13 4.76 -4.00
C VAL A 173 -11.69 6.04 -4.73
N PHE A 174 -11.59 7.18 -4.04
CA PHE A 174 -11.26 8.46 -4.67
C PHE A 174 -9.76 8.72 -4.84
N GLU A 175 -8.91 8.00 -4.11
CA GLU A 175 -7.45 8.05 -4.23
C GLU A 175 -6.92 7.26 -5.44
N TRP A 176 -7.83 6.57 -6.14
CA TRP A 176 -7.52 5.75 -7.30
C TRP A 176 -7.01 6.58 -8.49
N ASP A 177 -5.71 6.48 -8.72
CA ASP A 177 -5.03 7.01 -9.89
C ASP A 177 -5.04 5.96 -11.03
N PHE A 178 -6.04 6.09 -11.91
CA PHE A 178 -6.24 5.24 -13.08
C PHE A 178 -5.20 5.48 -14.20
N GLU A 179 -4.39 6.55 -14.16
CA GLU A 179 -3.27 6.72 -15.10
C GLU A 179 -2.03 5.98 -14.62
N LYS A 180 -1.82 5.91 -13.30
CA LYS A 180 -0.71 5.16 -12.67
C LYS A 180 -1.09 3.73 -12.33
N THR A 181 -1.85 3.04 -13.19
CA THR A 181 -2.10 1.59 -13.06
C THR A 181 -0.87 0.82 -13.56
N GLU A 182 0.17 0.83 -12.74
CA GLU A 182 1.47 0.22 -13.01
C GLU A 182 1.48 -1.29 -12.72
N LEU A 183 2.27 -2.06 -13.48
CA LEU A 183 2.49 -3.49 -13.26
C LEU A 183 2.90 -3.84 -11.82
N THR A 184 3.62 -2.93 -11.14
CA THR A 184 3.99 -3.03 -9.72
C THR A 184 2.78 -3.20 -8.80
N LYS A 185 1.68 -2.49 -9.08
CA LYS A 185 0.40 -2.56 -8.34
C LYS A 185 -0.42 -3.79 -8.74
N THR A 186 -0.37 -4.20 -10.00
CA THR A 186 -1.09 -5.40 -10.47
C THR A 186 -0.46 -6.68 -9.91
N VAL A 187 0.87 -6.74 -9.86
CA VAL A 187 1.63 -7.86 -9.29
C VAL A 187 1.46 -7.96 -7.77
N ASP A 188 1.49 -6.82 -7.07
CA ASP A 188 1.24 -6.74 -5.63
C ASP A 188 2.07 -7.74 -4.80
N GLY A 189 3.39 -7.54 -4.81
CA GLY A 189 4.34 -8.39 -4.08
C GLY A 189 4.90 -7.75 -2.81
N ILE A 190 5.51 -8.58 -1.96
CA ILE A 190 6.22 -8.18 -0.74
C ILE A 190 7.69 -7.87 -1.08
N LEU A 191 8.19 -6.73 -0.61
CA LEU A 191 9.61 -6.42 -0.65
C LEU A 191 10.35 -7.12 0.49
N TYR A 192 11.07 -8.19 0.19
CA TYR A 192 11.98 -8.82 1.15
C TYR A 192 13.33 -8.09 1.23
N MET A 193 14.04 -8.25 2.35
CA MET A 193 15.47 -7.93 2.46
C MET A 193 16.32 -9.21 2.36
N PRO A 194 17.40 -9.23 1.55
CA PRO A 194 18.32 -10.36 1.55
C PRO A 194 19.11 -10.37 2.85
N LEU A 195 19.05 -11.49 3.57
CA LEU A 195 19.84 -11.75 4.77
C LEU A 195 20.96 -12.74 4.45
N SER A 196 22.00 -12.71 5.27
CA SER A 196 22.95 -13.82 5.39
C SER A 196 22.44 -14.79 6.44
N ASP A 197 22.80 -16.08 6.33
CA ASP A 197 22.37 -17.17 7.22
C ASP A 197 22.59 -16.83 8.71
N SER A 198 23.69 -16.13 9.01
CA SER A 198 23.99 -15.62 10.36
C SER A 198 22.99 -14.58 10.84
N ALA A 199 22.57 -13.65 9.98
CA ALA A 199 21.60 -12.61 10.35
C ALA A 199 20.18 -13.20 10.47
N GLU A 200 19.81 -14.13 9.59
CA GLU A 200 18.54 -14.86 9.66
C GLU A 200 18.44 -15.70 10.94
N SER A 201 19.50 -16.43 11.30
CA SER A 201 19.59 -17.18 12.55
C SER A 201 19.46 -16.28 13.79
N GLN A 202 20.15 -15.12 13.81
CA GLN A 202 20.04 -14.16 14.92
C GLN A 202 18.63 -13.54 15.04
N ILE A 203 18.00 -13.18 13.92
CA ILE A 203 16.63 -12.63 13.92
C ILE A 203 15.63 -13.70 14.38
N THR A 204 15.80 -14.94 13.93
CA THR A 204 14.99 -16.08 14.38
C THR A 204 15.16 -16.33 15.88
N SER A 205 16.39 -16.28 16.40
CA SER A 205 16.65 -16.41 17.84
C SER A 205 15.99 -15.30 18.66
N PHE A 206 15.99 -14.06 18.15
CA PHE A 206 15.30 -12.93 18.78
C PHE A 206 13.78 -13.10 18.78
N VAL A 207 13.18 -13.49 17.65
CA VAL A 207 11.73 -13.79 17.57
C VAL A 207 11.35 -14.89 18.55
N ASN A 208 12.10 -15.99 18.58
CA ASN A 208 11.86 -17.11 19.49
C ASN A 208 11.97 -16.67 20.96
N GLN A 209 12.90 -15.76 21.30
CA GLN A 209 13.01 -15.22 22.65
C GLN A 209 11.75 -14.41 23.03
N ILE A 210 11.25 -13.55 22.14
CA ILE A 210 10.01 -12.79 22.39
C ILE A 210 8.82 -13.73 22.59
N GLN A 211 8.66 -14.74 21.72
CA GLN A 211 7.55 -15.70 21.83
C GLN A 211 7.67 -16.61 23.07
N SER A 212 8.89 -16.84 23.58
CA SER A 212 9.11 -17.53 24.85
C SER A 212 8.84 -16.65 26.07
N ASP A 213 9.11 -15.35 26.00
CA ASP A 213 8.84 -14.39 27.08
C ASP A 213 7.35 -13.98 27.13
N TYR A 214 6.64 -14.12 26.00
CA TYR A 214 5.23 -13.76 25.81
C TYR A 214 4.48 -14.86 25.06
N GLU A 215 4.25 -16.01 25.71
CA GLU A 215 3.66 -17.23 25.12
C GLU A 215 2.30 -17.02 24.41
N PHE A 216 1.56 -15.95 24.75
CA PHE A 216 0.31 -15.59 24.09
C PHE A 216 0.47 -14.95 22.69
N ILE A 217 1.69 -14.68 22.22
CA ILE A 217 2.00 -14.20 20.88
C ILE A 217 2.25 -15.40 19.95
N SER A 218 1.26 -15.75 19.13
CA SER A 218 1.28 -16.99 18.32
C SER A 218 2.21 -16.94 17.11
N ASP A 219 2.36 -15.75 16.51
CA ASP A 219 3.26 -15.51 15.39
C ASP A 219 3.69 -14.03 15.41
N MET A 220 4.76 -13.70 14.68
CA MET A 220 5.15 -12.31 14.45
C MET A 220 5.96 -12.15 13.16
N PHE A 221 5.84 -11.00 12.52
CA PHE A 221 6.69 -10.65 11.38
C PHE A 221 7.46 -9.36 11.64
N VAL A 222 8.60 -9.22 10.96
CA VAL A 222 9.54 -8.11 11.18
C VAL A 222 9.82 -7.39 9.87
N ILE A 223 9.62 -6.07 9.88
CA ILE A 223 9.93 -5.15 8.80
C ILE A 223 11.16 -4.32 9.19
N TRP A 224 12.08 -4.09 8.27
CA TRP A 224 13.13 -3.09 8.41
C TRP A 224 13.33 -2.29 7.12
N GLN A 225 13.39 -0.96 7.22
CA GLN A 225 13.44 -0.05 6.06
C GLN A 225 12.34 -0.33 5.03
N ASN A 226 11.11 -0.56 5.52
CA ASN A 226 9.95 -0.97 4.74
C ASN A 226 10.14 -2.25 3.89
N LYS A 227 10.98 -3.18 4.34
CA LYS A 227 11.18 -4.50 3.73
C LYS A 227 10.99 -5.60 4.78
N LEU A 228 10.32 -6.68 4.42
CA LEU A 228 10.16 -7.85 5.28
C LEU A 228 11.51 -8.54 5.46
N VAL A 229 11.97 -8.69 6.71
CA VAL A 229 13.21 -9.42 7.07
C VAL A 229 12.90 -10.78 7.71
N TYR A 230 11.71 -10.95 8.29
CA TYR A 230 11.24 -12.21 8.87
C TYR A 230 9.72 -12.30 8.70
N ARG A 231 9.23 -13.46 8.24
CA ARG A 231 7.81 -13.64 7.85
C ARG A 231 6.91 -14.14 8.99
N GLY A 232 7.47 -14.81 10.00
CA GLY A 232 6.71 -15.64 10.93
C GLY A 232 7.05 -17.12 10.81
N ASN A 233 6.52 -17.92 11.73
CA ASN A 233 6.70 -19.37 11.77
C ASN A 233 5.92 -20.14 10.67
N GLY A 234 5.13 -19.42 9.87
CA GLY A 234 4.35 -19.97 8.77
C GLY A 234 2.90 -20.30 9.13
N ALA A 235 2.46 -20.06 10.37
CA ALA A 235 1.06 -20.15 10.75
C ALA A 235 0.21 -19.17 9.93
N ILE A 236 0.66 -17.91 9.79
CA ILE A 236 -0.05 -16.90 9.00
C ILE A 236 0.24 -17.05 7.49
N PRO A 237 -0.80 -17.20 6.63
CA PRO A 237 -0.63 -17.23 5.17
C PRO A 237 0.04 -15.98 4.61
N VAL A 238 0.82 -16.15 3.54
CA VAL A 238 1.62 -15.06 2.94
C VAL A 238 0.76 -13.89 2.42
N ASN A 239 -0.45 -14.19 1.91
CA ASN A 239 -1.43 -13.18 1.49
C ASN A 239 -1.86 -12.27 2.66
N ASN A 240 -2.02 -12.84 3.85
CA ASN A 240 -2.43 -12.10 5.05
C ASN A 240 -1.28 -11.20 5.54
N VAL A 241 -0.04 -11.73 5.57
CA VAL A 241 1.16 -10.93 5.87
C VAL A 241 1.32 -9.77 4.88
N ARG A 242 1.13 -10.03 3.57
CA ARG A 242 1.15 -8.99 2.52
C ARG A 242 0.10 -7.90 2.78
N GLY A 243 -1.15 -8.28 3.07
CA GLY A 243 -2.24 -7.34 3.29
C GLY A 243 -2.02 -6.45 4.50
N ILE A 244 -1.56 -7.02 5.62
CA ILE A 244 -1.21 -6.27 6.83
C ILE A 244 0.00 -5.36 6.58
N TRP A 245 1.06 -5.87 5.92
CA TRP A 245 2.21 -5.05 5.55
C TRP A 245 1.78 -3.84 4.71
N ARG A 246 0.97 -4.05 3.67
CA ARG A 246 0.45 -2.97 2.81
C ARG A 246 -0.30 -1.89 3.58
N HIS A 247 -1.06 -2.27 4.60
CA HIS A 247 -1.72 -1.32 5.49
C HIS A 247 -0.70 -0.56 6.37
N LEU A 248 0.20 -1.28 7.06
CA LEU A 248 1.21 -0.67 7.94
C LEU A 248 2.19 0.24 7.20
N VAL A 249 2.42 0.02 5.91
CA VAL A 249 3.30 0.83 5.05
C VAL A 249 2.93 2.33 5.10
N SER A 250 1.65 2.70 5.15
CA SER A 250 1.24 4.11 5.29
C SER A 250 1.54 4.66 6.68
N TYR A 251 1.22 3.91 7.74
CA TYR A 251 1.46 4.32 9.13
C TYR A 251 2.96 4.45 9.44
N ILE A 252 3.80 3.58 8.87
CA ILE A 252 5.27 3.69 8.93
C ILE A 252 5.73 5.00 8.27
N ALA A 253 5.19 5.32 7.08
CA ALA A 253 5.54 6.51 6.31
C ALA A 253 5.16 7.82 7.03
N GLU A 254 3.94 7.87 7.59
CA GLU A 254 3.44 9.00 8.39
C GLU A 254 4.25 9.18 9.67
N ARG A 255 4.59 8.08 10.36
CA ARG A 255 5.47 8.14 11.54
C ARG A 255 6.87 8.62 11.19
N ASP A 256 7.47 8.13 10.10
CA ASP A 256 8.79 8.55 9.65
C ASP A 256 8.83 10.05 9.29
N GLU A 257 7.73 10.63 8.79
CA GLU A 257 7.64 12.07 8.54
C GLU A 257 7.51 12.86 9.86
N HIS A 258 6.65 12.40 10.77
CA HIS A 258 6.47 13.02 12.09
C HIS A 258 7.76 13.05 12.91
N ASP A 259 8.51 11.94 12.95
CA ASP A 259 9.79 11.85 13.67
C ASP A 259 10.85 12.77 13.03
N ARG A 260 10.84 12.91 11.69
CA ARG A 260 11.68 13.88 10.97
C ARG A 260 11.32 15.33 11.30
N GLU A 261 10.03 15.67 11.39
CA GLU A 261 9.58 16.99 11.83
C GLU A 261 10.05 17.33 13.25
N ILE A 262 9.91 16.40 14.20
CA ILE A 262 10.33 16.58 15.60
C ILE A 262 11.84 16.86 15.66
N GLU A 263 12.65 16.05 14.97
CA GLU A 263 14.10 16.20 14.97
C GLU A 263 14.55 17.50 14.29
N ASN A 264 13.87 17.93 13.21
CA ASN A 264 14.11 19.24 12.58
C ASN A 264 13.76 20.40 13.54
N LYS A 265 12.62 20.31 14.26
CA LYS A 265 12.22 21.29 15.29
C LYS A 265 13.22 21.32 16.45
N ARG A 266 13.82 20.18 16.84
CA ARG A 266 14.87 20.11 17.86
C ARG A 266 16.17 20.77 17.40
N LYS A 267 16.65 20.43 16.21
CA LYS A 267 17.86 21.02 15.59
C LYS A 267 17.74 22.53 15.43
N ASN A 268 16.58 23.04 15.02
CA ASN A 268 16.34 24.48 14.91
C ASN A 268 16.41 25.18 16.27
N LYS A 269 15.79 24.62 17.32
CA LYS A 269 15.89 25.15 18.70
C LYS A 269 17.32 25.12 19.25
N GLU A 270 18.12 24.12 18.89
CA GLU A 270 19.54 24.06 19.25
C GLU A 270 20.37 25.11 18.51
N ALA A 271 20.11 25.30 17.20
CA ALA A 271 20.73 26.37 16.41
C ALA A 271 20.35 27.78 16.92
N GLU A 272 19.09 28.00 17.33
CA GLU A 272 18.63 29.24 17.98
C GLU A 272 19.31 29.50 19.32
N LYS A 273 19.50 28.46 20.15
CA LYS A 273 20.26 28.59 21.40
C LYS A 273 21.72 28.94 21.16
N VAL A 274 22.37 28.29 20.17
CA VAL A 274 23.76 28.57 19.80
C VAL A 274 23.91 29.97 19.20
N SER A 275 22.97 30.42 18.35
CA SER A 275 22.99 31.77 17.79
C SER A 275 22.71 32.85 18.84
N THR A 276 21.80 32.60 19.79
CA THR A 276 21.54 33.48 20.93
C THR A 276 22.77 33.57 21.85
N PHE A 277 23.44 32.45 22.12
CA PHE A 277 24.67 32.42 22.90
C PHE A 277 25.83 33.16 22.19
N MET A 278 25.98 32.96 20.88
CA MET A 278 26.93 33.72 20.04
C MET A 278 26.57 35.22 19.96
N GLY A 279 25.30 35.58 20.01
CA GLY A 279 24.85 36.98 20.13
C GLY A 279 25.23 37.59 21.47
N PHE A 280 25.10 36.83 22.56
CA PHE A 280 25.53 37.23 23.89
C PHE A 280 27.05 37.44 23.98
N THR A 281 27.86 36.55 23.41
CA THR A 281 29.33 36.70 23.40
C THR A 281 29.79 37.82 22.47
N ARG A 282 29.05 38.14 21.39
CA ARG A 282 29.36 39.29 20.51
C ARG A 282 29.15 40.66 21.16
N ASN A 283 28.28 40.74 22.18
CA ASN A 283 28.05 41.96 22.96
C ASN A 283 29.00 42.14 24.15
N ILE A 284 29.90 41.18 24.42
CA ILE A 284 30.94 41.30 25.46
C ILE A 284 32.31 41.45 24.79
N SER A 285 32.47 42.58 24.09
CA SER A 285 33.79 43.11 23.73
C SER A 285 34.17 44.18 24.76
N GLY A 286 34.86 43.77 25.83
CA GLY A 286 35.30 44.69 26.88
C GLY A 286 35.63 44.03 28.23
N SER A 287 36.92 43.71 28.42
CA SER A 287 37.61 43.50 29.72
C SER A 287 37.13 42.43 30.72
N ASN A 288 38.02 41.47 30.99
CA ASN A 288 38.29 40.79 32.27
C ASN A 288 37.12 40.34 33.18
N LEU A 289 36.80 39.03 33.16
CA LEU A 289 35.92 38.41 34.18
C LEU A 289 36.19 36.91 34.47
N LEU A 290 37.44 36.44 34.29
CA LEU A 290 37.87 35.08 34.68
C LEU A 290 38.46 35.04 36.09
N SER A 291 37.65 35.30 37.13
CA SER A 291 38.14 35.28 38.52
C SER A 291 37.14 34.90 39.62
N TYR A 292 35.90 34.48 39.31
CA TYR A 292 34.84 34.40 40.33
C TYR A 292 33.94 33.15 40.39
N PHE A 293 34.27 32.05 39.72
CA PHE A 293 33.53 30.79 39.88
C PHE A 293 34.39 29.63 40.38
N SER A 294 34.71 29.69 41.67
CA SER A 294 34.93 28.53 42.52
C SER A 294 33.91 28.56 43.68
N THR A 295 33.65 27.39 44.25
CA THR A 295 32.75 27.11 45.40
C THR A 295 31.23 27.03 45.13
N THR A 296 30.59 26.18 45.95
CA THR A 296 29.19 25.73 45.93
C THR A 296 28.45 26.23 47.20
N PRO A 297 27.26 25.73 47.58
CA PRO A 297 25.92 26.08 47.06
C PRO A 297 25.02 26.72 48.16
N LYS A 298 23.83 27.27 47.81
CA LYS A 298 22.53 27.13 48.56
C LYS A 298 21.38 28.10 48.15
N VAL A 299 20.16 27.55 48.16
CA VAL A 299 18.86 28.10 48.65
C VAL A 299 18.10 29.19 47.83
N SER A 300 16.79 28.95 47.67
CA SER A 300 15.70 29.76 47.07
C SER A 300 15.20 30.90 48.03
N PRO A 301 14.10 31.69 47.83
CA PRO A 301 12.90 31.50 46.97
C PRO A 301 12.27 32.75 46.28
N SER A 302 11.18 32.51 45.51
CA SER A 302 10.11 33.43 45.05
C SER A 302 10.52 34.64 44.17
N THR A 303 9.72 35.18 43.24
CA THR A 303 8.25 35.38 43.17
C THR A 303 7.74 35.43 41.71
N SER A 304 6.46 35.12 41.50
CA SER A 304 5.67 35.45 40.29
C SER A 304 5.44 36.99 40.17
N PRO A 305 4.95 37.59 39.06
CA PRO A 305 3.65 37.24 38.47
C PRO A 305 3.48 37.42 36.93
N THR A 306 2.26 37.05 36.51
CA THR A 306 1.53 37.31 35.25
C THR A 306 1.85 38.57 34.45
N ASN A 307 1.72 38.48 33.12
CA ASN A 307 0.81 39.41 32.43
C ASN A 307 0.16 38.81 31.16
N SER A 308 -0.98 39.40 30.79
CA SER A 308 -1.95 38.92 29.81
C SER A 308 -1.88 39.67 28.47
N THR A 309 -2.88 39.43 27.60
CA THR A 309 -3.20 40.15 26.33
C THR A 309 -2.24 39.92 25.16
N SER A 310 -2.70 39.84 23.90
CA SER A 310 -4.06 39.66 23.35
C SER A 310 -3.97 39.26 21.87
N HIS A 311 -5.02 38.60 21.35
CA HIS A 311 -5.15 38.26 19.92
C HIS A 311 -5.00 39.45 18.97
N ASN A 312 -4.47 39.18 17.76
CA ASN A 312 -5.24 39.41 16.55
C ASN A 312 -4.80 38.46 15.41
N PRO A 313 -5.68 38.19 14.41
CA PRO A 313 -5.57 37.01 13.56
C PRO A 313 -4.91 37.27 12.19
N SER A 314 -4.28 36.24 11.63
CA SER A 314 -3.87 36.22 10.23
C SER A 314 -3.99 34.82 9.62
N THR A 315 -5.15 34.56 9.00
CA THR A 315 -5.32 33.84 7.73
C THR A 315 -4.39 32.65 7.44
N THR A 316 -4.89 31.44 7.70
CA THR A 316 -4.41 30.19 7.09
C THR A 316 -4.69 30.16 5.58
N PRO A 317 -3.70 29.89 4.72
CA PRO A 317 -3.93 29.27 3.42
C PRO A 317 -4.27 27.78 3.63
N LEU A 318 -5.13 27.21 2.78
CA LEU A 318 -5.38 25.77 2.78
C LEU A 318 -4.14 25.04 2.24
N GLU A 319 -3.58 24.12 3.01
CA GLU A 319 -2.69 23.08 2.47
C GLU A 319 -3.51 21.86 2.06
N THR A 320 -3.52 21.57 0.76
CA THR A 320 -4.01 20.29 0.22
C THR A 320 -2.89 19.25 0.31
N ASN A 321 -2.67 18.69 1.51
CA ASN A 321 -1.75 17.56 1.69
C ASN A 321 -2.48 16.26 1.31
N GLY A 322 -2.13 15.71 0.15
CA GLY A 322 -2.69 14.46 -0.36
C GLY A 322 -1.92 13.24 0.13
N LEU A 323 -2.39 12.63 1.22
CA LEU A 323 -2.08 11.28 1.70
C LEU A 323 -3.33 10.69 2.40
N LEU A 324 -3.31 9.35 2.58
CA LEU A 324 -4.38 8.43 3.02
C LEU A 324 -4.08 7.03 2.40
N SER A 325 -4.97 6.04 2.36
CA SER A 325 -6.37 6.00 2.83
C SER A 325 -6.55 5.21 4.13
N PRO A 326 -7.70 5.34 4.83
CA PRO A 326 -7.94 4.67 6.10
C PRO A 326 -8.61 3.30 5.91
N SER A 327 -8.18 2.32 6.72
CA SER A 327 -9.13 1.43 7.38
C SER A 327 -9.39 1.98 8.78
N THR A 328 -10.33 2.92 8.85
CA THR A 328 -11.10 3.42 10.01
C THR A 328 -10.36 3.92 11.28
N GLN A 329 -9.07 3.66 11.44
CA GLN A 329 -8.22 4.35 12.41
C GLN A 329 -7.37 5.37 11.64
N VAL A 330 -7.57 6.66 11.93
CA VAL A 330 -6.57 7.68 11.55
C VAL A 330 -5.36 7.42 12.43
N PHE A 331 -4.22 7.07 11.85
CA PHE A 331 -2.99 7.00 12.63
C PHE A 331 -2.63 8.41 13.07
N ILE A 332 -2.70 8.65 14.38
CA ILE A 332 -2.31 9.92 14.99
C ILE A 332 -0.97 9.67 15.70
N PRO A 333 0.15 10.19 15.17
CA PRO A 333 1.46 10.01 15.80
C PRO A 333 1.45 10.55 17.24
N GLY A 334 1.51 9.64 18.21
CA GLY A 334 1.62 9.95 19.63
C GLY A 334 3.05 9.82 20.15
N PRO A 335 3.31 10.19 21.42
CA PRO A 335 4.63 10.03 22.04
C PRO A 335 5.08 8.56 22.22
N SER A 336 4.19 7.58 22.05
CA SER A 336 4.57 6.16 22.05
C SER A 336 5.27 5.74 20.76
N ASN A 337 5.86 4.54 20.79
CA ASN A 337 6.44 3.85 19.64
C ASN A 337 5.47 2.85 18.98
N PHE A 338 4.20 2.80 19.40
CA PHE A 338 3.21 1.89 18.80
C PHE A 338 2.57 2.53 17.56
N LEU A 339 2.56 1.77 16.46
CA LEU A 339 1.79 2.08 15.24
C LEU A 339 0.35 1.58 15.38
N LEU A 340 0.18 0.38 15.96
CA LEU A 340 -1.10 -0.18 16.36
C LEU A 340 -1.01 -0.49 17.85
N GLY A 341 -1.70 0.30 18.67
CA GLY A 341 -1.61 0.29 20.12
C GLY A 341 -1.81 1.70 20.72
N PRO A 342 -1.58 1.89 22.02
CA PRO A 342 -1.84 3.19 22.67
C PRO A 342 -0.89 4.28 22.17
N THR A 343 -1.45 5.41 21.73
CA THR A 343 -0.66 6.57 21.26
C THR A 343 0.07 7.28 22.39
N ASN A 344 -0.47 7.23 23.62
CA ASN A 344 0.12 7.80 24.83
C ASN A 344 0.20 6.75 25.96
N LEU A 345 1.40 6.25 26.22
CA LEU A 345 1.63 5.27 27.29
C LEU A 345 1.36 5.83 28.70
N HIS A 346 1.30 7.15 28.90
CA HIS A 346 0.97 7.77 30.18
C HIS A 346 -0.53 8.06 30.35
N GLY A 347 -1.37 7.71 29.37
CA GLY A 347 -2.83 7.81 29.47
C GLY A 347 -3.48 6.77 30.42
N PRO A 348 -4.79 6.90 30.68
CA PRO A 348 -5.62 5.87 31.32
C PRO A 348 -5.84 4.66 30.40
N ASP A 349 -6.23 3.52 30.99
CA ASP A 349 -6.54 2.28 30.23
C ASP A 349 -7.73 2.46 29.26
N GLY A 350 -8.64 3.42 29.51
CA GLY A 350 -9.79 3.70 28.64
C GLY A 350 -9.43 4.26 27.25
N ASP A 351 -8.19 4.73 27.06
CA ASP A 351 -7.68 5.22 25.77
C ASP A 351 -7.12 4.07 24.89
N ILE A 352 -7.21 2.82 25.35
CA ILE A 352 -6.71 1.64 24.63
C ILE A 352 -7.81 1.10 23.71
N HIS A 353 -7.50 1.00 22.42
CA HIS A 353 -8.40 0.46 21.40
C HIS A 353 -7.69 -0.65 20.60
N PRO A 354 -7.69 -1.90 21.09
CA PRO A 354 -6.95 -2.99 20.44
C PRO A 354 -7.49 -3.28 19.05
N VAL A 355 -6.59 -3.30 18.07
CA VAL A 355 -6.94 -3.51 16.66
C VAL A 355 -7.23 -4.98 16.43
N LYS A 356 -8.48 -5.31 16.13
CA LYS A 356 -8.88 -6.67 15.73
C LYS A 356 -8.65 -6.86 14.23
N ILE A 357 -8.22 -8.06 13.86
CA ILE A 357 -8.10 -8.51 12.47
C ILE A 357 -8.69 -9.90 12.28
N TYR A 358 -9.14 -10.18 11.06
CA TYR A 358 -9.81 -11.40 10.64
C TYR A 358 -9.01 -12.04 9.51
N LEU A 359 -8.43 -13.20 9.77
CA LEU A 359 -7.49 -13.88 8.88
C LEU A 359 -8.06 -15.21 8.39
N SER A 360 -7.79 -15.56 7.13
CA SER A 360 -8.10 -16.90 6.63
C SER A 360 -7.10 -17.93 7.17
N LYS A 361 -7.59 -19.12 7.54
CA LYS A 361 -6.76 -20.27 7.91
C LYS A 361 -5.80 -20.68 6.80
N ASN A 362 -4.70 -21.30 7.20
CA ASN A 362 -3.74 -21.89 6.30
C ASN A 362 -4.27 -23.23 5.77
N SER A 363 -4.98 -23.21 4.64
CA SER A 363 -5.59 -24.39 4.03
C SER A 363 -4.51 -25.32 3.43
N ASN A 364 -3.97 -26.20 4.28
CA ASN A 364 -3.05 -27.29 3.93
C ASN A 364 -3.71 -28.42 3.10
N SER A 365 -4.62 -28.06 2.18
CA SER A 365 -5.10 -28.94 1.14
C SER A 365 -4.24 -28.77 -0.11
N SER A 366 -3.36 -29.74 -0.32
CA SER A 366 -2.52 -29.88 -1.50
C SER A 366 -3.33 -29.84 -2.81
N ASN A 367 -3.43 -28.66 -3.39
CA ASN A 367 -3.60 -28.42 -4.81
C ASN A 367 -3.10 -27.00 -5.08
N ILE A 368 -2.15 -26.84 -6.01
CA ILE A 368 -1.97 -25.57 -6.70
C ILE A 368 -3.21 -25.41 -7.58
N ARG A 369 -4.31 -24.92 -6.98
CA ARG A 369 -5.46 -24.45 -7.74
C ARG A 369 -4.97 -23.25 -8.52
N THR A 370 -5.01 -23.37 -9.84
CA THR A 370 -4.97 -22.21 -10.74
C THR A 370 -6.08 -21.22 -10.35
N VAL A 371 -6.00 -19.99 -10.87
CA VAL A 371 -6.82 -18.82 -10.46
C VAL A 371 -8.28 -18.91 -10.98
N ASP A 372 -8.91 -20.08 -10.82
CA ASP A 372 -10.16 -20.50 -11.48
C ASP A 372 -11.18 -21.18 -10.56
N HIS A 373 -10.85 -21.44 -9.29
CA HIS A 373 -11.78 -22.02 -8.31
C HIS A 373 -11.96 -21.11 -7.09
N GLN A 374 -12.80 -20.11 -7.32
CA GLN A 374 -13.39 -19.19 -6.34
C GLN A 374 -14.66 -19.83 -5.73
N HIS A 375 -15.17 -19.27 -4.62
CA HIS A 375 -16.35 -19.74 -3.88
C HIS A 375 -16.15 -21.06 -3.10
N ASP A 376 -15.53 -20.92 -1.93
CA ASP A 376 -16.02 -21.44 -0.64
C ASP A 376 -15.00 -21.01 0.42
N VAL A 377 -15.30 -19.90 1.12
CA VAL A 377 -14.65 -19.61 2.41
C VAL A 377 -15.70 -19.89 3.46
N ASP A 378 -15.72 -21.14 3.91
CA ASP A 378 -16.64 -21.59 4.95
C ASP A 378 -16.32 -20.86 6.27
N GLU A 379 -17.33 -20.64 7.11
CA GLU A 379 -17.22 -19.80 8.33
C GLU A 379 -16.22 -20.43 9.35
N SER A 380 -15.91 -21.72 9.18
CA SER A 380 -14.87 -22.45 9.89
C SER A 380 -13.44 -21.94 9.66
N ASP A 381 -13.20 -21.16 8.60
CA ASP A 381 -11.86 -20.82 8.12
C ASP A 381 -11.39 -19.41 8.50
N ILE A 382 -12.10 -18.73 9.40
CA ILE A 382 -11.73 -17.42 9.94
C ILE A 382 -11.04 -17.59 11.31
N GLU A 383 -9.90 -16.94 11.49
CA GLU A 383 -9.19 -16.81 12.76
C GLU A 383 -9.05 -15.32 13.13
N GLU A 384 -9.43 -14.98 14.36
CA GLU A 384 -9.42 -13.62 14.86
C GLU A 384 -8.18 -13.35 15.72
N TYR A 385 -7.52 -12.22 15.49
CA TYR A 385 -6.34 -11.79 16.25
C TYR A 385 -6.47 -10.33 16.68
N TYR A 386 -5.85 -9.99 17.82
CA TYR A 386 -5.41 -8.64 18.10
C TYR A 386 -4.05 -8.42 17.44
N LEU A 387 -3.93 -7.33 16.70
CA LEU A 387 -2.72 -6.92 16.01
C LEU A 387 -2.04 -5.78 16.77
N VAL A 388 -0.80 -6.00 17.20
CA VAL A 388 0.03 -4.96 17.83
C VAL A 388 1.23 -4.70 16.93
N ALA A 389 1.49 -3.42 16.61
CA ALA A 389 2.63 -3.03 15.78
C ALA A 389 3.47 -1.98 16.50
N TYR A 390 4.77 -2.23 16.61
CA TYR A 390 5.74 -1.41 17.35
C TYR A 390 6.88 -0.99 16.43
N LYS A 391 7.21 0.30 16.38
CA LYS A 391 8.25 0.88 15.52
C LYS A 391 9.33 1.57 16.35
N GLN A 392 10.59 1.26 16.03
CA GLN A 392 11.75 1.90 16.63
C GLN A 392 12.81 2.13 15.56
N ASN A 393 13.13 3.39 15.29
CA ASN A 393 13.94 3.79 14.14
C ASN A 393 13.36 3.18 12.85
N ALA A 394 14.19 2.48 12.06
CA ALA A 394 13.78 1.80 10.84
C ALA A 394 13.20 0.38 11.05
N LEU A 395 13.16 -0.14 12.28
CA LEU A 395 12.59 -1.45 12.62
C LEU A 395 11.09 -1.31 12.92
N THR A 396 10.30 -2.29 12.48
CA THR A 396 8.90 -2.44 12.89
C THR A 396 8.60 -3.91 13.16
N LEU A 397 8.09 -4.19 14.34
CA LEU A 397 7.72 -5.50 14.85
C LEU A 397 6.19 -5.60 14.87
N VAL A 398 5.65 -6.70 14.35
CA VAL A 398 4.20 -6.90 14.22
C VAL A 398 3.82 -8.23 14.84
N PHE A 399 3.00 -8.18 15.89
CA PHE A 399 2.68 -9.31 16.77
C PHE A 399 1.22 -9.73 16.60
N PHE A 400 0.99 -11.04 16.50
CA PHE A 400 -0.34 -11.64 16.41
C PHE A 400 -0.70 -12.27 17.76
N ILE A 401 -1.78 -11.79 18.37
CA ILE A 401 -2.30 -12.29 19.65
C ILE A 401 -3.69 -12.89 19.39
N PRO A 402 -3.87 -14.22 19.42
CA PRO A 402 -5.17 -14.84 19.13
C PRO A 402 -6.28 -14.37 20.07
N LEU A 403 -7.48 -14.10 19.55
CA LEU A 403 -8.64 -13.69 20.40
C LEU A 403 -9.10 -14.80 21.36
N ASN A 404 -8.79 -16.06 21.07
CA ASN A 404 -9.05 -17.19 21.98
C ASN A 404 -7.97 -17.33 23.09
N SER A 405 -6.88 -16.56 23.04
CA SER A 405 -5.91 -16.49 24.14
C SER A 405 -6.49 -15.68 25.29
N LEU A 406 -6.80 -16.36 26.40
CA LEU A 406 -7.38 -15.72 27.58
C LEU A 406 -6.42 -14.69 28.21
N GLU A 407 -5.12 -15.01 28.29
CA GLU A 407 -4.11 -14.09 28.79
C GLU A 407 -3.89 -12.93 27.81
N GLY A 408 -3.66 -13.23 26.53
CA GLY A 408 -3.41 -12.22 25.50
C GLY A 408 -4.57 -11.21 25.41
N SER A 409 -5.81 -11.70 25.40
CA SER A 409 -7.03 -10.87 25.33
C SER A 409 -7.23 -9.97 26.56
N ALA A 410 -6.73 -10.37 27.74
CA ALA A 410 -6.70 -9.51 28.92
C ALA A 410 -5.56 -8.49 28.82
N LYS A 411 -4.35 -8.94 28.46
CA LYS A 411 -3.13 -8.11 28.40
C LYS A 411 -3.23 -6.95 27.41
N VAL A 412 -3.85 -7.15 26.24
CA VAL A 412 -4.07 -6.06 25.26
C VAL A 412 -5.02 -4.96 25.74
N GLN A 413 -5.72 -5.14 26.87
CA GLN A 413 -6.58 -4.12 27.48
C GLN A 413 -5.89 -3.36 28.63
N GLU A 414 -4.63 -3.70 28.97
CA GLU A 414 -3.91 -3.14 30.12
C GLU A 414 -2.78 -2.17 29.68
N MET A 415 -2.80 -0.91 30.12
CA MET A 415 -1.70 0.04 29.82
C MET A 415 -0.37 -0.42 30.44
N VAL A 416 -0.45 -1.20 31.54
CA VAL A 416 0.71 -1.80 32.23
C VAL A 416 1.44 -2.80 31.33
N PHE A 417 0.72 -3.57 30.49
CA PHE A 417 1.33 -4.43 29.48
C PHE A 417 2.11 -3.59 28.46
N TYR A 418 1.48 -2.60 27.82
CA TYR A 418 2.14 -1.78 26.79
C TYR A 418 3.35 -1.01 27.32
N ARG A 419 3.32 -0.52 28.57
CA ARG A 419 4.50 0.10 29.24
C ARG A 419 5.64 -0.90 29.42
N SER A 420 5.34 -2.08 29.93
CA SER A 420 6.34 -3.13 30.20
C SER A 420 6.95 -3.65 28.89
N PHE A 421 6.10 -3.87 27.88
CA PHE A 421 6.49 -4.35 26.56
C PHE A 421 7.31 -3.30 25.80
N HIS A 422 6.95 -2.01 25.87
CA HIS A 422 7.78 -0.93 25.30
C HIS A 422 9.19 -0.91 25.91
N ASN A 423 9.33 -1.01 27.23
CA ASN A 423 10.64 -1.04 27.88
C ASN A 423 11.48 -2.25 27.43
N TYR A 424 10.87 -3.43 27.38
CA TYR A 424 11.49 -4.67 26.89
C TYR A 424 11.93 -4.54 25.42
N LEU A 425 11.01 -4.20 24.52
CA LEU A 425 11.29 -4.04 23.09
C LEU A 425 12.33 -2.95 22.82
N THR A 426 12.35 -1.86 23.61
CA THR A 426 13.36 -0.81 23.48
C THR A 426 14.76 -1.34 23.72
N SER A 427 14.94 -2.16 24.76
CA SER A 427 16.24 -2.76 25.10
C SER A 427 16.67 -3.82 24.07
N GLN A 428 15.75 -4.64 23.57
CA GLN A 428 16.10 -5.76 22.66
C GLN A 428 16.28 -5.31 21.20
N SER A 429 15.62 -4.24 20.77
CA SER A 429 15.66 -3.78 19.37
C SER A 429 17.02 -3.25 18.92
N GLU A 430 17.87 -2.74 19.83
CA GLU A 430 19.15 -2.13 19.46
C GLU A 430 20.12 -3.12 18.79
N GLU A 431 20.19 -4.35 19.31
CA GLU A 431 21.06 -5.40 18.76
C GLU A 431 20.60 -5.84 17.37
N ILE A 432 19.30 -6.04 17.17
CA ILE A 432 18.73 -6.41 15.87
C ILE A 432 18.88 -5.29 14.84
N ILE A 433 18.69 -4.03 15.24
CA ILE A 433 18.97 -2.87 14.38
C ILE A 433 20.44 -2.84 13.96
N LYS A 434 21.38 -3.17 14.86
CA LYS A 434 22.81 -3.26 14.53
C LYS A 434 23.09 -4.37 13.51
N ILE A 435 22.58 -5.59 13.74
CA ILE A 435 22.75 -6.75 12.83
C ILE A 435 22.21 -6.43 11.43
N LEU A 436 21.02 -5.83 11.34
CA LEU A 436 20.39 -5.45 10.07
C LEU A 436 21.20 -4.36 9.32
N ASN A 437 21.74 -3.37 10.03
CA ASN A 437 22.64 -2.38 9.45
C ASN A 437 23.93 -3.02 8.91
N GLU A 438 24.57 -3.92 9.67
CA GLU A 438 25.78 -4.62 9.24
C GLU A 438 25.52 -5.51 8.02
N ASN A 439 24.41 -6.23 7.99
CA ASN A 439 23.99 -7.05 6.85
C ASN A 439 23.76 -6.17 5.61
N HIS A 440 23.03 -5.07 5.75
CA HIS A 440 22.73 -4.14 4.65
C HIS A 440 24.00 -3.49 4.07
N GLU A 441 24.97 -3.08 4.90
CA GLU A 441 26.23 -2.51 4.43
C GLU A 441 27.15 -3.56 3.76
N LYS A 442 27.10 -4.83 4.19
CA LYS A 442 27.74 -5.94 3.46
C LYS A 442 27.08 -6.14 2.10
N SER A 443 25.74 -6.19 2.05
CA SER A 443 24.97 -6.35 0.79
C SER A 443 25.21 -5.21 -0.20
N LYS A 444 25.30 -3.94 0.25
CA LYS A 444 25.63 -2.80 -0.64
C LYS A 444 27.02 -2.92 -1.27
N LYS A 445 28.02 -3.39 -0.52
CA LYS A 445 29.40 -3.55 -1.00
C LYS A 445 29.52 -4.67 -2.02
N LEU A 446 28.67 -5.69 -1.93
CA LEU A 446 28.60 -6.80 -2.87
C LEU A 446 27.65 -6.54 -4.06
N GLY A 447 26.63 -5.69 -3.86
CA GLY A 447 25.46 -5.59 -4.73
C GLY A 447 25.15 -4.17 -5.20
N ARG A 448 25.89 -3.69 -6.20
CA ARG A 448 25.37 -2.77 -7.22
C ARG A 448 25.50 -3.45 -8.58
N THR A 449 24.51 -4.27 -8.92
CA THR A 449 24.46 -4.94 -10.22
C THR A 449 24.39 -3.90 -11.34
N ASP A 450 25.34 -3.94 -12.28
CA ASP A 450 25.34 -3.05 -13.45
C ASP A 450 24.04 -3.13 -14.27
N ILE A 451 23.30 -4.22 -14.12
CA ILE A 451 21.93 -4.44 -14.61
C ILE A 451 21.01 -3.24 -14.33
N ASP A 452 21.06 -2.64 -13.12
CA ASP A 452 20.19 -1.51 -12.76
C ASP A 452 20.54 -0.20 -13.52
N LYS A 453 21.67 -0.17 -14.22
CA LYS A 453 22.07 0.95 -15.10
C LYS A 453 21.59 0.76 -16.53
N GLU A 454 21.53 -0.50 -17.01
CA GLU A 454 21.27 -0.85 -18.41
C GLU A 454 19.83 -1.31 -18.70
N TYR A 455 19.16 -1.92 -17.72
CA TYR A 455 17.84 -2.54 -17.90
C TYR A 455 16.87 -2.04 -16.83
N ARG A 456 15.58 -2.24 -17.10
CA ARG A 456 14.53 -2.12 -16.09
C ARG A 456 13.82 -3.45 -16.00
N TYR A 457 13.47 -3.90 -14.79
CA TYR A 457 12.87 -5.21 -14.60
C TYR A 457 11.93 -5.26 -13.41
N LEU A 458 11.04 -6.24 -13.42
CA LEU A 458 10.27 -6.71 -12.29
C LEU A 458 10.34 -8.23 -12.26
N PHE A 459 10.93 -8.77 -11.19
CA PHE A 459 10.89 -10.17 -10.84
C PHE A 459 9.85 -10.37 -9.74
N PHE A 460 9.04 -11.41 -9.85
CA PHE A 460 8.00 -11.77 -8.89
C PHE A 460 7.91 -13.28 -8.73
N ASN A 461 7.93 -13.75 -7.48
CA ASN A 461 7.69 -15.13 -7.12
C ASN A 461 6.24 -15.29 -6.64
N LYS A 462 5.40 -16.00 -7.40
CA LYS A 462 3.97 -16.19 -7.06
C LYS A 462 3.75 -17.03 -5.79
N MET A 463 4.76 -17.79 -5.34
CA MET A 463 4.66 -18.66 -4.15
C MET A 463 5.03 -17.92 -2.87
N THR A 464 6.13 -17.16 -2.88
CA THR A 464 6.57 -16.36 -1.71
C THR A 464 6.02 -14.93 -1.71
N LEU A 465 5.34 -14.53 -2.78
CA LEU A 465 5.00 -13.14 -3.13
C LEU A 465 6.20 -12.20 -3.20
N ALA A 466 7.44 -12.71 -3.17
CA ALA A 466 8.62 -11.86 -3.18
C ALA A 466 8.73 -11.09 -4.50
N VAL A 467 8.85 -9.76 -4.41
CA VAL A 467 9.09 -8.90 -5.57
C VAL A 467 10.46 -8.23 -5.48
N LYS A 468 11.17 -8.21 -6.61
CA LYS A 468 12.41 -7.46 -6.78
C LYS A 468 12.33 -6.70 -8.10
N SER A 469 12.52 -5.40 -8.07
CA SER A 469 12.30 -4.55 -9.24
C SER A 469 13.31 -3.42 -9.30
N SER A 470 13.52 -2.89 -10.51
CA SER A 470 14.16 -1.60 -10.79
C SER A 470 13.21 -0.59 -11.42
N LEU A 471 11.91 -0.91 -11.56
CA LEU A 471 10.81 0.01 -11.94
C LEU A 471 10.45 1.00 -10.80
N TYR A 472 11.40 1.28 -9.91
CA TYR A 472 11.19 1.95 -8.63
C TYR A 472 10.83 3.44 -8.77
N PRO A 473 10.13 4.04 -7.78
CA PRO A 473 10.04 3.51 -6.42
C PRO A 473 8.71 2.89 -6.02
N PHE A 474 8.79 1.67 -5.49
CA PHE A 474 7.97 1.27 -4.33
C PHE A 474 8.39 2.16 -3.14
N SER A 475 7.91 3.41 -3.14
CA SER A 475 8.01 4.34 -2.02
C SER A 475 6.59 4.68 -1.58
N SER A 476 6.31 4.38 -0.31
CA SER A 476 5.11 4.79 0.42
C SER A 476 4.96 6.30 0.57
N ASN A 477 6.03 7.04 0.30
CA ASN A 477 6.06 8.49 0.34
C ASN A 477 6.18 8.95 -1.12
N GLY A 478 5.22 9.73 -1.61
CA GLY A 478 5.17 10.27 -2.98
C GLY A 478 6.29 11.26 -3.35
N SER A 479 7.40 11.26 -2.60
CA SER A 479 8.63 11.96 -2.95
C SER A 479 9.29 11.25 -4.13
N LEU A 480 9.16 11.86 -5.31
CA LEU A 480 9.95 11.56 -6.51
C LEU A 480 11.43 11.95 -6.28
N THR A 481 12.11 11.30 -5.33
CA THR A 481 13.57 11.26 -5.34
C THR A 481 13.97 10.38 -6.52
N SER A 482 14.07 11.02 -7.69
CA SER A 482 14.63 10.39 -8.87
C SER A 482 15.97 9.75 -8.49
N SER A 483 16.14 8.49 -8.83
CA SER A 483 17.47 7.89 -8.88
C SER A 483 18.26 8.70 -9.90
N LEU A 484 19.05 9.65 -9.43
CA LEU A 484 19.64 10.76 -10.19
C LEU A 484 20.60 10.33 -11.33
N ARG A 485 20.75 9.03 -11.58
CA ARG A 485 21.57 8.41 -12.65
C ARG A 485 21.01 7.06 -13.11
N GLY A 486 19.76 7.00 -13.58
CA GLY A 486 19.19 5.78 -14.16
C GLY A 486 18.16 6.04 -15.26
N LEU A 487 17.97 5.05 -16.13
CA LEU A 487 16.87 5.00 -17.11
C LEU A 487 15.51 5.25 -16.43
N THR A 488 14.67 6.08 -17.04
CA THR A 488 13.28 6.27 -16.63
C THR A 488 12.36 5.46 -17.54
N ILE A 489 11.37 4.78 -16.95
CA ILE A 489 10.30 4.11 -17.70
C ILE A 489 9.40 5.19 -18.33
N THR A 490 9.08 5.02 -19.61
CA THR A 490 8.08 5.84 -20.30
C THR A 490 6.68 5.25 -20.11
N SER A 491 5.63 6.04 -20.34
CA SER A 491 4.24 5.52 -20.35
C SER A 491 4.07 4.39 -21.37
N GLU A 492 4.68 4.47 -22.57
CA GLU A 492 4.67 3.39 -23.57
C GLU A 492 5.30 2.09 -23.02
N MET A 493 6.44 2.20 -22.31
CA MET A 493 7.08 1.04 -21.66
C MET A 493 6.20 0.46 -20.54
N ALA A 494 5.50 1.31 -19.77
CA ALA A 494 4.60 0.86 -18.72
C ALA A 494 3.35 0.14 -19.27
N HIS A 495 2.73 0.66 -20.34
CA HIS A 495 1.61 0.00 -21.01
C HIS A 495 2.03 -1.36 -21.60
N ALA A 496 3.15 -1.41 -22.32
CA ALA A 496 3.66 -2.66 -22.89
C ALA A 496 4.02 -3.71 -21.83
N LEU A 497 4.43 -3.30 -20.62
CA LEU A 497 4.63 -4.20 -19.47
C LEU A 497 3.30 -4.77 -18.93
N CYS A 498 2.23 -3.98 -18.93
CA CYS A 498 0.90 -4.43 -18.50
C CYS A 498 0.23 -5.34 -19.55
N GLU A 499 0.29 -5.00 -20.85
CA GLU A 499 -0.20 -5.88 -21.94
C GLU A 499 0.47 -7.25 -21.90
N LEU A 500 1.80 -7.26 -21.75
CA LEU A 500 2.62 -8.46 -21.63
C LEU A 500 2.26 -9.32 -20.39
N HIS A 501 1.86 -8.68 -19.29
CA HIS A 501 1.35 -9.37 -18.11
C HIS A 501 -0.01 -10.01 -18.39
N GLU A 502 -0.93 -9.28 -19.03
CA GLU A 502 -2.25 -9.80 -19.42
C GLU A 502 -2.13 -11.02 -20.34
N ASP A 503 -1.24 -10.98 -21.34
CA ASP A 503 -0.97 -12.13 -22.21
C ASP A 503 -0.39 -13.34 -21.46
N LEU A 504 0.54 -13.12 -20.51
CA LEU A 504 1.12 -14.22 -19.72
C LEU A 504 0.10 -14.87 -18.77
N GLU A 505 -0.79 -14.11 -18.14
CA GLU A 505 -1.87 -14.68 -17.32
C GLU A 505 -2.95 -15.36 -18.17
N LYS A 506 -3.33 -14.75 -19.30
CA LYS A 506 -4.37 -15.27 -20.22
C LYS A 506 -3.98 -16.58 -20.90
N TYR A 507 -2.69 -16.82 -21.12
CA TYR A 507 -2.21 -18.01 -21.82
C TYR A 507 -1.21 -18.81 -20.97
N PRO A 508 -1.65 -19.61 -19.97
CA PRO A 508 -0.79 -20.34 -19.03
C PRO A 508 0.32 -21.23 -19.62
N GLN A 509 0.23 -21.58 -20.90
CA GLN A 509 1.22 -22.35 -21.64
C GLN A 509 2.45 -21.56 -22.16
N LEU A 510 2.36 -20.23 -22.30
CA LEU A 510 3.45 -19.42 -22.86
C LEU A 510 4.56 -19.19 -21.81
N THR A 511 5.72 -19.82 -21.94
CA THR A 511 6.82 -19.61 -20.97
C THR A 511 7.51 -18.27 -21.16
N GLU A 512 7.60 -17.77 -22.40
CA GLU A 512 8.29 -16.53 -22.75
C GLU A 512 7.55 -15.78 -23.87
N ILE A 513 7.57 -14.44 -23.79
CA ILE A 513 7.03 -13.52 -24.81
C ILE A 513 8.03 -12.38 -24.99
N TYR A 514 8.37 -12.06 -26.25
CA TYR A 514 9.32 -11.00 -26.63
C TYR A 514 8.62 -10.02 -27.58
N THR A 515 8.52 -8.76 -27.19
CA THR A 515 7.84 -7.70 -27.96
C THR A 515 8.79 -6.55 -28.23
N ARG A 516 8.91 -6.12 -29.50
CA ARG A 516 9.66 -4.92 -29.89
C ARG A 516 8.68 -3.76 -30.13
N SER A 517 8.89 -2.64 -29.46
CA SER A 517 8.04 -1.45 -29.57
C SER A 517 8.31 -0.65 -30.85
N SER A 518 7.35 0.21 -31.20
CA SER A 518 7.47 1.15 -32.30
C SER A 518 8.59 2.20 -32.11
N THR A 519 8.97 2.47 -30.86
CA THR A 519 10.03 3.41 -30.48
C THR A 519 11.40 2.76 -30.26
N ASN A 520 11.55 1.49 -30.65
CA ASN A 520 12.78 0.70 -30.56
C ASN A 520 13.26 0.47 -29.11
N PHE A 521 12.40 -0.12 -28.29
CA PHE A 521 12.82 -0.89 -27.11
C PHE A 521 12.21 -2.29 -27.18
N TRP A 522 12.79 -3.23 -26.43
CA TRP A 522 12.19 -4.55 -26.22
C TRP A 522 11.55 -4.63 -24.84
N VAL A 523 10.43 -5.34 -24.75
CA VAL A 523 9.87 -5.84 -23.49
C VAL A 523 9.82 -7.36 -23.57
N VAL A 524 10.29 -8.01 -22.51
CA VAL A 524 10.35 -9.48 -22.42
C VAL A 524 9.66 -9.91 -21.15
N GLY A 525 8.77 -10.90 -21.25
CA GLY A 525 8.10 -11.53 -20.13
C GLY A 525 8.45 -13.01 -20.12
N LYS A 526 9.03 -13.50 -19.03
CA LYS A 526 9.49 -14.89 -18.87
C LYS A 526 8.99 -15.47 -17.57
N ARG A 527 8.48 -16.70 -17.59
CA ARG A 527 8.11 -17.45 -16.39
C ARG A 527 8.74 -18.84 -16.33
N SER A 528 8.98 -19.30 -15.10
CA SER A 528 9.40 -20.66 -14.80
C SER A 528 9.02 -20.96 -13.34
N GLU A 529 8.44 -22.14 -13.05
CA GLU A 529 8.23 -22.63 -11.67
C GLU A 529 7.54 -21.63 -10.72
N GLY A 530 6.49 -20.95 -11.19
CA GLY A 530 5.77 -19.94 -10.39
C GLY A 530 6.51 -18.60 -10.23
N ARG A 531 7.74 -18.46 -10.74
CA ARG A 531 8.50 -17.20 -10.82
C ARG A 531 8.29 -16.55 -12.18
N VAL A 532 8.16 -15.22 -12.21
CA VAL A 532 7.95 -14.40 -13.41
C VAL A 532 8.93 -13.23 -13.42
N LEU A 533 9.48 -12.92 -14.59
CA LEU A 533 10.44 -11.84 -14.82
C LEU A 533 10.03 -11.05 -16.06
N TYR A 534 9.74 -9.76 -15.84
CA TYR A 534 9.52 -8.76 -16.87
C TYR A 534 10.78 -7.92 -17.02
N ILE A 535 11.24 -7.66 -18.24
CA ILE A 535 12.43 -6.85 -18.54
C ILE A 535 12.11 -5.85 -19.66
N VAL A 536 12.49 -4.60 -19.49
CA VAL A 536 12.59 -3.60 -20.56
C VAL A 536 14.06 -3.44 -20.95
N VAL A 537 14.37 -3.67 -22.22
CA VAL A 537 15.69 -3.48 -22.82
C VAL A 537 15.65 -2.26 -23.76
N PRO A 538 16.15 -1.09 -23.34
CA PRO A 538 16.05 0.16 -24.09
C PRO A 538 17.09 0.31 -25.23
N LYS A 539 17.74 -0.79 -25.62
CA LYS A 539 18.80 -0.82 -26.65
C LYS A 539 18.17 -0.78 -28.05
N LYS A 540 18.17 0.41 -28.67
CA LYS A 540 17.47 0.66 -29.95
C LYS A 540 17.82 -0.29 -31.10
N GLU A 541 19.10 -0.61 -31.23
CA GLU A 541 19.61 -1.46 -32.31
C GLU A 541 19.78 -2.93 -31.91
N ALA A 542 19.32 -3.34 -30.72
CA ALA A 542 19.47 -4.73 -30.28
C ALA A 542 18.62 -5.68 -31.12
N SER A 543 19.28 -6.74 -31.60
CA SER A 543 18.68 -7.91 -32.22
C SER A 543 17.99 -8.80 -31.17
N LEU A 544 17.12 -9.69 -31.63
CA LEU A 544 16.44 -10.66 -30.74
C LEU A 544 17.46 -11.56 -30.02
N ALA A 545 18.50 -12.02 -30.71
CA ALA A 545 19.53 -12.89 -30.12
C ALA A 545 20.31 -12.20 -28.98
N GLU A 546 20.66 -10.92 -29.13
CA GLU A 546 21.31 -10.16 -28.05
C GLU A 546 20.38 -9.98 -26.85
N VAL A 547 19.07 -9.78 -27.09
CA VAL A 547 18.05 -9.68 -26.05
C VAL A 547 17.84 -11.02 -25.34
N GLU A 548 17.80 -12.14 -26.05
CA GLU A 548 17.74 -13.49 -25.48
C GLU A 548 18.97 -13.79 -24.61
N ASP A 549 20.17 -13.38 -25.04
CA ASP A 549 21.41 -13.54 -24.28
C ASP A 549 21.45 -12.67 -23.01
N ASP A 550 20.97 -11.43 -23.08
CA ASP A 550 20.79 -10.56 -21.91
C ASP A 550 19.74 -11.14 -20.94
N VAL A 551 18.58 -11.58 -21.44
CA VAL A 551 17.51 -12.21 -20.65
C VAL A 551 18.01 -13.48 -19.99
N ARG A 552 18.77 -14.34 -20.68
CA ARG A 552 19.36 -15.57 -20.11
C ARG A 552 20.32 -15.26 -18.96
N ARG A 553 21.17 -14.23 -19.13
CA ARG A 553 22.11 -13.76 -18.10
C ARG A 553 21.40 -13.21 -16.86
N ILE A 554 20.34 -12.43 -17.06
CA ILE A 554 19.53 -11.86 -15.96
C ILE A 554 18.69 -12.95 -15.27
N THR A 555 18.12 -13.89 -16.04
CA THR A 555 17.40 -15.07 -15.52
C THR A 555 18.31 -15.89 -14.61
N ALA A 556 19.57 -16.14 -15.01
CA ALA A 556 20.54 -16.86 -14.21
C ALA A 556 20.91 -16.18 -12.87
N ILE A 557 20.52 -14.91 -12.66
CA ILE A 557 20.72 -14.18 -11.39
C ILE A 557 19.47 -14.22 -10.51
N TYR A 558 18.27 -14.27 -11.09
CA TYR A 558 16.99 -14.25 -10.34
C TYR A 558 16.30 -15.61 -10.20
N PHE A 559 16.68 -16.62 -10.97
CA PHE A 559 16.10 -17.97 -10.90
C PHE A 559 17.07 -19.01 -10.31
N SER A 560 18.32 -18.62 -9.99
CA SER A 560 19.34 -19.52 -9.45
C SER A 560 19.40 -19.46 -7.92
N GLY A 561 19.25 -20.62 -7.28
CA GLY A 561 19.41 -20.83 -5.83
C GLY A 561 18.09 -20.91 -5.07
N ASP A 562 18.15 -21.47 -3.86
CA ASP A 562 17.03 -21.65 -2.92
C ASP A 562 16.67 -20.36 -2.15
N ASN A 563 17.02 -19.19 -2.70
CA ASN A 563 16.70 -17.92 -2.06
C ASN A 563 15.18 -17.69 -2.01
N ILE A 564 14.74 -16.95 -1.00
CA ILE A 564 13.33 -16.54 -0.77
C ILE A 564 12.73 -15.74 -1.96
N TYR A 565 13.58 -15.30 -2.88
CA TYR A 565 13.28 -14.63 -4.15
C TYR A 565 13.12 -15.65 -5.29
#